data_AF-A0AA39U4U4-F1
#
_entry.id   AF-A0AA39U4U4-F1
#
_cell.length_a   1.000
_cell.length_b   1.000
_cell.length_c   1.000
_cell.angle_alpha   90.00
_cell.angle_beta   90.00
_cell.angle_gamma   90.00
#
_symmetry.space_group_name_H-M   'P 1'
#
loop_
_entity.id
_entity.type
_entity.pdbx_description
1 polymer ?
#
loop_
_entity_poly.entity_id
_entity_poly.type
_entity_poly.pdbx_seq_one_letter_code
_entity_poly.pdbx_strand_id
1 'polypeptide(L)'
;MNIPAIMKNSYEAYRLLGEDADSEDNLELSSSQARFSRRCSMKGVVSVLITVISVSSLVVNTFLVYYIVQLRGQLETAGATQFAGLTFDTPIPYEWHTPYNGENQTLADELWANLQPDIDAGLVALTDEYTKANDLLYAQRFPWQKDMGIYFLNGLHSMHCLKNVRRAFFEYRRGEAQSASFHHINHCLDTIRQDLMCFADDTPRNTGTTGPMESGVGQIRMCRSWDKLQEWAVQHTACFRYTDEDVEHSELTRYKFCPEEGMKYMPRIRQYFGLPADWMPPPFDVRNYLNTGIEGLKGAAKFAPDNVD
;
A
#
# COMPACT_ATOMS: atom_id res chain seq x y z
N MET A 1 -16.54 47.19 55.64
CA MET A 1 -16.87 46.24 54.56
C MET A 1 -15.73 45.25 54.44
N ASN A 2 -16.07 43.96 54.53
CA ASN A 2 -15.36 42.75 54.08
C ASN A 2 -13.92 42.44 54.57
N ILE A 3 -13.89 41.57 55.59
CA ILE A 3 -13.17 40.27 55.75
C ILE A 3 -11.78 40.11 55.08
N PRO A 4 -10.78 39.69 55.88
CA PRO A 4 -10.09 38.43 55.57
C PRO A 4 -9.85 37.51 56.78
N ALA A 5 -9.80 36.21 56.44
CA ALA A 5 -9.08 35.07 57.04
C ALA A 5 -8.87 34.98 58.56
N ILE A 6 -9.34 33.88 59.17
CA ILE A 6 -8.79 33.38 60.44
C ILE A 6 -8.56 31.86 60.36
N MET A 7 -7.31 31.49 60.62
CA MET A 7 -6.84 30.15 60.94
C MET A 7 -6.48 30.15 62.43
N LYS A 8 -7.00 29.20 63.23
CA LYS A 8 -6.30 28.35 64.21
C LYS A 8 -7.20 27.83 65.35
N ASN A 9 -7.02 26.52 65.60
CA ASN A 9 -7.04 25.77 66.87
C ASN A 9 -8.04 26.13 67.98
N SER A 10 -8.74 25.10 68.49
CA SER A 10 -8.35 24.43 69.75
C SER A 10 -9.33 23.32 70.18
N TYR A 11 -8.75 22.22 70.68
CA TYR A 11 -9.11 21.35 71.81
C TYR A 11 -10.51 21.34 72.47
N GLU A 12 -10.93 20.09 72.73
CA GLU A 12 -11.54 19.50 73.94
C GLU A 12 -13.00 19.74 74.38
N ALA A 13 -13.70 18.60 74.43
CA ALA A 13 -14.41 17.99 75.57
C ALA A 13 -15.61 18.69 76.20
N TYR A 14 -16.76 18.00 76.22
CA TYR A 14 -17.60 17.88 77.40
C TYR A 14 -18.23 16.48 77.53
N ARG A 15 -18.33 16.07 78.79
CA ARG A 15 -18.60 14.79 79.43
C ARG A 15 -20.05 14.77 79.97
N LEU A 16 -20.48 13.63 80.55
CA LEU A 16 -21.63 13.36 81.47
C LEU A 16 -22.71 12.46 80.82
N LEU A 17 -23.25 11.37 81.40
CA LEU A 17 -23.25 10.71 82.73
C LEU A 17 -23.72 9.25 82.57
N GLY A 18 -23.39 8.36 83.53
CA GLY A 18 -24.03 7.05 83.66
C GLY A 18 -23.26 5.99 84.46
N GLU A 19 -23.04 6.25 85.75
CA GLU A 19 -22.91 5.29 86.89
C GLU A 19 -24.06 4.24 86.87
N ASP A 20 -24.05 3.01 87.42
CA ASP A 20 -23.27 2.30 88.44
C ASP A 20 -23.64 0.79 88.47
N ALA A 21 -22.87 0.00 89.24
CA ALA A 21 -23.26 -1.17 90.05
C ALA A 21 -23.10 -2.61 89.51
N ASP A 22 -21.98 -3.22 89.95
CA ASP A 22 -21.83 -4.50 90.69
C ASP A 22 -22.87 -5.62 90.56
N SER A 23 -22.41 -6.83 90.22
CA SER A 23 -22.40 -8.02 91.09
C SER A 23 -22.00 -9.30 90.34
N GLU A 24 -21.04 -10.04 90.92
CA GLU A 24 -20.74 -11.43 90.57
C GLU A 24 -21.85 -12.36 91.10
N ASP A 25 -22.29 -13.35 90.33
CA ASP A 25 -22.38 -14.73 90.84
C ASP A 25 -22.51 -15.77 89.73
N ASN A 26 -21.97 -16.96 90.00
CA ASN A 26 -21.82 -18.09 89.09
C ASN A 26 -23.13 -18.87 88.89
N LEU A 27 -23.42 -19.28 87.64
CA LEU A 27 -24.25 -20.46 87.40
C LEU A 27 -23.84 -21.15 86.09
N GLU A 28 -23.22 -22.32 86.23
CA GLU A 28 -23.07 -23.28 85.15
C GLU A 28 -24.46 -23.72 84.66
N LEU A 29 -24.77 -23.48 83.38
CA LEU A 29 -25.77 -24.27 82.69
C LEU A 29 -25.26 -24.64 81.29
N SER A 30 -24.88 -25.90 81.19
CA SER A 30 -24.73 -26.67 79.96
C SER A 30 -25.81 -26.31 78.95
N SER A 31 -25.42 -25.72 77.82
CA SER A 31 -26.15 -25.89 76.57
C SER A 31 -25.20 -25.86 75.39
N SER A 32 -25.15 -27.01 74.74
CA SER A 32 -24.51 -27.30 73.47
C SER A 32 -25.09 -26.42 72.35
N GLN A 33 -24.50 -25.25 72.13
CA GLN A 33 -24.59 -24.58 70.84
C GLN A 33 -23.26 -24.72 70.11
N ALA A 34 -23.23 -25.69 69.21
CA ALA A 34 -22.20 -25.82 68.19
C ALA A 34 -22.15 -24.53 67.37
N ARG A 35 -21.32 -23.57 67.79
CA ARG A 35 -20.84 -22.50 66.91
C ARG A 35 -19.95 -23.17 65.87
N PHE A 36 -20.51 -23.43 64.69
CA PHE A 36 -19.71 -23.76 63.51
C PHE A 36 -18.87 -22.53 63.15
N SER A 37 -17.72 -22.42 63.80
CA SER A 37 -16.69 -21.44 63.47
C SER A 37 -16.17 -21.79 62.08
N ARG A 38 -16.65 -21.10 61.05
CA ARG A 38 -15.92 -21.00 59.78
C ARG A 38 -14.67 -20.18 60.05
N ARG A 39 -13.62 -20.83 60.55
CA ARG A 39 -12.27 -20.26 60.55
C ARG A 39 -11.80 -20.29 59.09
N CYS A 40 -12.17 -19.26 58.33
CA CYS A 40 -11.66 -19.09 56.98
C CYS A 40 -10.14 -18.93 57.09
N SER A 41 -9.39 -19.92 56.61
CA SER A 41 -7.93 -19.90 56.67
C SER A 41 -7.43 -18.75 55.81
N MET A 42 -6.83 -17.74 56.43
CA MET A 42 -6.30 -16.54 55.76
C MET A 42 -5.32 -16.91 54.63
N LYS A 43 -4.61 -18.05 54.75
CA LYS A 43 -3.75 -18.62 53.69
C LYS A 43 -4.53 -19.11 52.47
N GLY A 44 -5.72 -19.69 52.68
CA GLY A 44 -6.60 -20.13 51.60
C GLY A 44 -7.19 -18.94 50.83
N VAL A 45 -7.58 -17.87 51.53
CA VAL A 45 -8.06 -16.63 50.90
C VAL A 45 -6.96 -15.98 50.06
N VAL A 46 -5.73 -15.89 50.58
CA VAL A 46 -4.58 -15.35 49.84
C VAL A 46 -4.24 -16.22 48.61
N SER A 47 -4.26 -17.54 48.75
CA SER A 47 -4.01 -18.44 47.61
C SER A 47 -5.05 -18.27 46.51
N VAL A 48 -6.33 -18.16 46.85
CA VAL A 48 -7.41 -17.92 45.88
C VAL A 48 -7.23 -16.58 45.18
N LEU A 49 -6.88 -15.52 45.92
CA LEU A 49 -6.62 -14.20 45.34
C LEU A 49 -5.43 -14.22 44.37
N ILE A 50 -4.32 -14.88 44.73
CA ILE A 50 -3.16 -15.03 43.83
C ILE A 50 -3.57 -15.78 42.56
N THR A 51 -4.29 -16.90 42.67
CA THR A 51 -4.76 -17.64 41.49
C THR A 51 -5.68 -16.80 40.61
N VAL A 52 -6.62 -16.06 41.20
CA VAL A 52 -7.51 -15.15 40.45
C VAL A 52 -6.71 -14.05 39.75
N ILE A 53 -5.73 -13.44 40.40
CA ILE A 53 -4.86 -12.42 39.80
C ILE A 53 -4.03 -13.02 38.67
N SER A 54 -3.43 -14.20 38.86
CA SER A 54 -2.63 -14.87 37.83
C SER A 54 -3.47 -15.27 36.61
N VAL A 55 -4.68 -15.81 36.81
CA VAL A 55 -5.60 -16.15 35.72
C VAL A 55 -6.10 -14.90 35.01
N SER A 56 -6.46 -13.85 35.75
CA SER A 56 -6.89 -12.58 35.18
C SER A 56 -5.76 -11.93 34.36
N SER A 57 -4.53 -11.98 34.89
CA SER A 57 -3.33 -11.52 34.18
C SER A 57 -3.09 -12.32 32.90
N LEU A 58 -3.22 -13.65 32.95
CA LEU A 58 -3.08 -14.49 31.76
C LEU A 58 -4.11 -14.12 30.70
N VAL A 59 -5.38 -13.99 31.07
CA VAL A 59 -6.46 -13.60 30.15
C VAL A 59 -6.22 -12.23 29.52
N VAL A 60 -5.83 -11.24 30.33
CA VAL A 60 -5.53 -9.88 29.83
C VAL A 60 -4.33 -9.90 28.89
N ASN A 61 -3.26 -10.61 29.22
CA ASN A 61 -2.09 -10.72 28.36
C ASN A 61 -2.39 -11.48 27.06
N THR A 62 -3.19 -12.55 27.10
CA THR A 62 -3.64 -13.26 25.89
C THR A 62 -4.49 -12.34 25.00
N PHE A 63 -5.42 -11.57 25.60
CA PHE A 63 -6.21 -10.60 24.86
C PHE A 63 -5.35 -9.48 24.26
N LEU A 64 -4.38 -8.96 25.01
CA LEU A 64 -3.42 -7.96 24.53
C LEU A 64 -2.58 -8.49 23.36
N VAL A 65 -2.04 -9.71 23.46
CA VAL A 65 -1.28 -10.33 22.36
C VAL A 65 -2.18 -10.53 21.14
N TYR A 66 -3.40 -11.03 21.32
CA TYR A 66 -4.37 -11.15 20.23
C TYR A 66 -4.65 -9.80 19.57
N TYR A 67 -4.92 -8.77 20.37
CA TYR A 67 -5.18 -7.42 19.88
C TYR A 67 -3.98 -6.83 19.13
N ILE A 68 -2.76 -6.98 19.65
CA ILE A 68 -1.53 -6.53 18.99
C ILE A 68 -1.32 -7.25 17.66
N VAL A 69 -1.56 -8.57 17.59
CA VAL A 69 -1.45 -9.34 16.34
C VAL A 69 -2.46 -8.85 15.31
N GLN A 70 -3.71 -8.62 15.71
CA GLN A 70 -4.73 -8.07 14.81
C GLN A 70 -4.38 -6.66 14.33
N LEU A 71 -3.94 -5.80 15.25
CA LEU A 71 -3.54 -4.43 14.92
C LEU A 71 -2.34 -4.41 13.96
N ARG A 72 -1.37 -5.31 14.16
CA ARG A 72 -0.21 -5.45 13.28
C ARG A 72 -0.62 -5.91 11.89
N GLY A 73 -1.51 -6.89 11.77
CA GLY A 73 -2.03 -7.32 10.48
C GLY A 73 -2.76 -6.19 9.75
N GLN A 74 -3.58 -5.43 10.47
CA GLN A 74 -4.26 -4.25 9.92
C GLN A 74 -3.26 -3.18 9.46
N LEU A 75 -2.22 -2.90 10.26
CA LEU A 75 -1.19 -1.92 9.94
C LEU A 75 -0.31 -2.35 8.75
N GLU A 76 -0.01 -3.65 8.64
CA GLU A 76 0.71 -4.23 7.49
C GLU A 76 -0.08 -4.07 6.19
N THR A 77 -1.42 -4.12 6.26
CA THR A 77 -2.30 -3.83 5.12
C THR A 77 -2.68 -2.36 4.96
N ALA A 78 -2.38 -1.52 5.95
CA ALA A 78 -2.72 -0.10 5.92
C ALA A 78 -1.88 0.60 4.85
N GLY A 79 -2.50 0.87 3.69
CA GLY A 79 -1.83 1.48 2.54
C GLY A 79 -1.72 0.58 1.31
N ALA A 80 -2.11 -0.70 1.43
CA ALA A 80 -2.26 -1.59 0.27
C ALA A 80 -3.29 -1.04 -0.72
N THR A 81 -3.00 -1.12 -2.02
CA THR A 81 -4.00 -0.78 -3.04
C THR A 81 -5.14 -1.79 -3.04
N GLN A 82 -6.37 -1.31 -3.30
CA GLN A 82 -7.57 -2.14 -3.34
C GLN A 82 -7.47 -3.29 -4.36
N PHE A 83 -6.88 -3.05 -5.53
CA PHE A 83 -6.91 -3.99 -6.65
C PHE A 83 -5.73 -4.94 -6.68
N ALA A 84 -4.50 -4.39 -6.66
CA ALA A 84 -3.26 -5.14 -6.79
C ALA A 84 -2.54 -5.38 -5.44
N GLY A 85 -3.12 -4.94 -4.31
CA GLY A 85 -2.55 -5.18 -2.98
C GLY A 85 -1.20 -4.51 -2.72
N LEU A 86 -0.87 -3.44 -3.45
CA LEU A 86 0.46 -2.83 -3.44
C LEU A 86 0.66 -1.92 -2.24
N THR A 87 1.66 -2.21 -1.42
CA THR A 87 2.08 -1.40 -0.27
C THR A 87 3.29 -0.54 -0.61
N PHE A 88 3.56 0.48 0.21
CA PHE A 88 4.78 1.29 0.11
C PHE A 88 5.96 0.59 0.78
N ASP A 89 6.37 -0.55 0.21
CA ASP A 89 7.38 -1.46 0.77
C ASP A 89 8.70 -1.48 -0.03
N THR A 90 8.79 -0.72 -1.11
CA THR A 90 9.95 -0.72 -2.01
C THR A 90 10.80 0.54 -1.77
N PRO A 91 11.90 0.47 -1.00
CA PRO A 91 12.77 1.61 -0.77
C PRO A 91 13.58 1.94 -2.03
N ILE A 92 13.47 3.17 -2.53
CA ILE A 92 14.21 3.66 -3.69
C ILE A 92 14.89 4.98 -3.34
N PRO A 93 16.23 5.10 -3.49
CA PRO A 93 16.89 6.38 -3.35
C PRO A 93 16.48 7.29 -4.51
N TYR A 94 16.25 8.58 -4.24
CA TYR A 94 16.12 9.52 -5.32
C TYR A 94 17.48 9.74 -6.01
N GLU A 95 17.49 9.66 -7.33
CA GLU A 95 18.65 9.89 -8.18
C GLU A 95 18.37 11.08 -9.11
N TRP A 96 19.37 11.95 -9.26
CA TRP A 96 19.29 13.07 -10.20
C TRP A 96 19.68 12.65 -11.63
N HIS A 97 20.71 11.81 -11.75
CA HIS A 97 21.14 11.22 -13.00
C HIS A 97 20.88 9.72 -12.99
N THR A 98 20.11 9.28 -13.97
CA THR A 98 19.82 7.89 -14.27
C THR A 98 20.14 7.62 -15.75
N PRO A 99 20.25 6.36 -16.18
CA PRO A 99 20.37 6.05 -17.61
C PRO A 99 19.24 6.63 -18.48
N TYR A 100 18.06 6.91 -17.91
CA TYR A 100 16.91 7.50 -18.62
C TYR A 100 17.07 8.99 -18.99
N ASN A 101 18.01 9.72 -18.37
CA ASN A 101 18.32 11.12 -18.66
C ASN A 101 19.83 11.39 -18.90
N GLY A 102 20.59 10.35 -19.24
CA GLY A 102 22.03 10.45 -19.50
C GLY A 102 22.38 11.18 -20.81
N GLU A 103 23.66 11.51 -20.98
CA GLU A 103 24.15 12.20 -22.20
C GLU A 103 24.00 11.35 -23.46
N ASN A 104 24.14 10.03 -23.34
CA ASN A 104 23.91 9.09 -24.44
C ASN A 104 22.41 8.97 -24.74
N GLN A 105 21.91 9.86 -25.62
CA GLN A 105 20.50 9.91 -25.99
C GLN A 105 20.01 8.63 -26.67
N THR A 106 20.86 7.93 -27.43
CA THR A 106 20.50 6.65 -28.06
C THR A 106 20.14 5.60 -27.01
N LEU A 107 20.97 5.47 -25.98
CA LEU A 107 20.69 4.56 -24.86
C LEU A 107 19.44 4.99 -24.10
N ALA A 108 19.28 6.28 -23.82
CA ALA A 108 18.08 6.78 -23.15
C ALA A 108 16.82 6.46 -23.96
N ASP A 109 16.82 6.72 -25.28
CA ASP A 109 15.70 6.43 -26.17
C ASP A 109 15.34 4.95 -26.19
N GLU A 110 16.34 4.06 -26.19
CA GLU A 110 16.13 2.61 -26.07
C GLU A 110 15.48 2.23 -24.73
N LEU A 111 15.97 2.77 -23.61
CA LEU A 111 15.38 2.50 -22.29
C LEU A 111 13.93 2.97 -22.20
N TRP A 112 13.61 4.15 -22.74
CA TRP A 112 12.23 4.65 -22.81
C TRP A 112 11.35 3.84 -23.77
N ALA A 113 11.91 3.34 -24.88
CA ALA A 113 11.21 2.45 -25.78
C ALA A 113 10.85 1.13 -25.07
N ASN A 114 11.78 0.58 -24.28
CA ASN A 114 11.63 -0.68 -23.56
C ASN A 114 10.57 -0.66 -22.45
N LEU A 115 10.03 0.52 -22.07
CA LEU A 115 8.86 0.61 -21.19
C LEU A 115 7.54 0.24 -21.89
N GLN A 116 7.50 0.17 -23.23
CA GLN A 116 6.25 -0.03 -23.98
C GLN A 116 5.49 -1.31 -23.62
N PRO A 117 6.15 -2.50 -23.52
CA PRO A 117 5.43 -3.74 -23.23
C PRO A 117 4.68 -3.69 -21.89
N ASP A 118 5.31 -3.10 -20.87
CA ASP A 118 4.70 -2.94 -19.55
C ASP A 118 3.52 -1.97 -19.60
N ILE A 119 3.68 -0.85 -20.31
CA ILE A 119 2.62 0.14 -20.54
C ILE A 119 1.42 -0.51 -21.23
N ASP A 120 1.66 -1.31 -22.27
CA ASP A 120 0.62 -1.99 -23.04
C ASP A 120 -0.12 -3.05 -22.20
N ALA A 121 0.61 -3.77 -21.35
CA ALA A 121 0.03 -4.71 -20.39
C ALA A 121 -0.93 -4.01 -19.40
N GLY A 122 -0.79 -2.69 -19.23
CA GLY A 122 -1.65 -1.87 -18.38
C GLY A 122 -3.09 -1.70 -18.86
N LEU A 123 -3.43 -2.16 -20.07
CA LEU A 123 -4.82 -2.40 -20.44
C LEU A 123 -5.27 -3.78 -19.96
N VAL A 124 -6.21 -3.76 -19.02
CA VAL A 124 -6.75 -4.96 -18.39
C VAL A 124 -8.20 -5.19 -18.76
N ALA A 125 -8.61 -6.45 -18.83
CA ALA A 125 -9.99 -6.88 -19.02
C ALA A 125 -10.55 -7.43 -17.70
N LEU A 126 -11.55 -6.76 -17.14
CA LEU A 126 -12.17 -7.12 -15.86
C LEU A 126 -13.63 -7.56 -16.09
N THR A 127 -14.08 -8.56 -15.32
CA THR A 127 -15.47 -9.05 -15.42
C THR A 127 -16.46 -8.04 -14.85
N ASP A 128 -17.68 -8.03 -15.39
CA ASP A 128 -18.76 -7.19 -14.87
C ASP A 128 -19.08 -7.49 -13.39
N GLU A 129 -18.87 -8.74 -12.96
CA GLU A 129 -18.99 -9.14 -11.56
C GLU A 129 -17.92 -8.48 -10.69
N TYR A 130 -16.65 -8.54 -11.12
CA TYR A 130 -15.53 -7.92 -10.41
C TYR A 130 -15.69 -6.40 -10.34
N THR A 131 -16.06 -5.76 -11.45
CA THR A 131 -16.22 -4.31 -11.50
C THR A 131 -17.35 -3.85 -10.60
N LYS A 132 -18.49 -4.56 -10.60
CA LYS A 132 -19.62 -4.27 -9.71
C LYS A 132 -19.26 -4.48 -8.23
N ALA A 133 -18.51 -5.55 -7.91
CA ALA A 133 -18.09 -5.83 -6.54
C ALA A 133 -17.08 -4.79 -5.99
N ASN A 134 -16.41 -4.05 -6.87
CA ASN A 134 -15.39 -3.06 -6.53
C ASN A 134 -15.80 -1.61 -6.88
N ASP A 135 -17.09 -1.36 -7.12
CA ASP A 135 -17.64 -0.03 -7.42
C ASP A 135 -16.96 0.68 -8.62
N LEU A 136 -16.46 -0.09 -9.58
CA LEU A 136 -15.90 0.44 -10.82
C LEU A 136 -17.00 0.75 -11.83
N LEU A 137 -16.90 1.91 -12.49
CA LEU A 137 -17.77 2.26 -13.62
C LEU A 137 -17.61 1.27 -14.76
N TYR A 138 -18.69 0.96 -15.48
CA TYR A 138 -18.61 0.11 -16.67
C TYR A 138 -17.80 0.79 -17.78
N ALA A 139 -16.86 0.03 -18.34
CA ALA A 139 -16.03 0.49 -19.44
C ALA A 139 -16.46 -0.08 -20.80
N GLN A 140 -15.70 0.27 -21.83
CA GLN A 140 -15.82 -0.32 -23.16
C GLN A 140 -15.69 -1.85 -23.09
N ARG A 141 -16.51 -2.56 -23.87
CA ARG A 141 -16.52 -4.02 -23.89
C ARG A 141 -15.21 -4.59 -24.42
N PHE A 142 -14.71 -5.61 -23.73
CA PHE A 142 -13.59 -6.40 -24.21
C PHE A 142 -14.03 -7.26 -25.42
N PRO A 143 -13.34 -7.17 -26.58
CA PRO A 143 -13.81 -7.82 -27.80
C PRO A 143 -13.92 -9.35 -27.73
N TRP A 144 -13.07 -9.99 -26.92
CA TRP A 144 -12.98 -11.44 -26.88
C TRP A 144 -13.88 -12.08 -25.82
N GLN A 145 -14.47 -11.29 -24.91
CA GLN A 145 -15.37 -11.76 -23.88
C GLN A 145 -16.37 -10.66 -23.45
N LYS A 146 -17.66 -10.89 -23.70
CA LYS A 146 -18.72 -9.85 -23.63
C LYS A 146 -19.05 -9.37 -22.21
N ASP A 147 -18.88 -10.23 -21.22
CA ASP A 147 -19.06 -9.96 -19.78
C ASP A 147 -17.84 -9.29 -19.14
N MET A 148 -16.94 -8.73 -19.96
CA MET A 148 -15.76 -8.00 -19.51
C MET A 148 -15.68 -6.60 -20.12
N GLY A 149 -15.11 -5.66 -19.36
CA GLY A 149 -14.76 -4.32 -19.78
C GLY A 149 -13.24 -4.09 -19.78
N ILE A 150 -12.76 -3.18 -20.63
CA ILE A 150 -11.34 -2.80 -20.73
C ILE A 150 -11.08 -1.57 -19.87
N TYR A 151 -10.04 -1.64 -19.04
CA TYR A 151 -9.63 -0.57 -18.12
C TYR A 151 -8.15 -0.27 -18.28
N PHE A 152 -7.78 0.99 -18.06
CA PHE A 152 -6.38 1.38 -17.87
C PHE A 152 -6.03 1.33 -16.39
N LEU A 153 -4.85 0.80 -16.08
CA LEU A 153 -4.22 1.02 -14.79
C LEU A 153 -3.59 2.42 -14.77
N ASN A 154 -4.03 3.28 -13.84
CA ASN A 154 -3.61 4.69 -13.79
C ASN A 154 -2.08 4.84 -13.85
N GLY A 155 -1.32 4.11 -13.02
CA GLY A 155 0.15 4.22 -13.05
C GLY A 155 0.80 3.91 -14.40
N LEU A 156 0.25 2.93 -15.15
CA LEU A 156 0.74 2.58 -16.49
C LEU A 156 0.30 3.60 -17.53
N HIS A 157 -0.89 4.19 -17.35
CA HIS A 157 -1.37 5.29 -18.18
C HIS A 157 -0.58 6.59 -17.93
N SER A 158 -0.21 6.92 -16.68
CA SER A 158 0.69 8.04 -16.39
C SER A 158 2.05 7.84 -17.04
N MET A 159 2.58 6.61 -17.04
CA MET A 159 3.85 6.29 -17.70
C MET A 159 3.75 6.41 -19.24
N HIS A 160 2.64 5.95 -19.84
CA HIS A 160 2.33 6.20 -21.25
C HIS A 160 2.34 7.70 -21.57
N CYS A 161 1.66 8.49 -20.75
CA CYS A 161 1.57 9.94 -20.92
C CYS A 161 2.95 10.60 -20.81
N LEU A 162 3.75 10.21 -19.81
CA LEU A 162 5.10 10.75 -19.60
C LEU A 162 6.02 10.43 -20.79
N LYS A 163 5.95 9.20 -21.32
CA LYS A 163 6.69 8.79 -22.51
C LYS A 163 6.33 9.62 -23.75
N ASN A 164 5.03 9.89 -23.96
CA ASN A 164 4.57 10.74 -25.07
C ASN A 164 5.04 12.19 -24.92
N VAL A 165 4.96 12.76 -23.72
CA VAL A 165 5.46 14.12 -23.43
C VAL A 165 6.97 14.20 -23.67
N ARG A 166 7.73 13.20 -23.22
CA ARG A 166 9.17 13.11 -23.51
C ARG A 166 9.42 13.09 -25.01
N ARG A 167 8.74 12.20 -25.75
CA ARG A 167 8.91 12.06 -27.20
C ARG A 167 8.66 13.39 -27.91
N ALA A 168 7.55 14.05 -27.60
CA ALA A 168 7.21 15.38 -28.13
C ALA A 168 8.31 16.42 -27.86
N PHE A 169 8.82 16.47 -26.63
CA PHE A 169 9.90 17.38 -26.23
C PHE A 169 11.18 17.16 -27.06
N PHE A 170 11.60 15.90 -27.24
CA PHE A 170 12.81 15.58 -28.00
C PHE A 170 12.64 15.71 -29.52
N GLU A 171 11.46 15.45 -30.07
CA GLU A 171 11.12 15.77 -31.45
C GLU A 171 11.22 17.27 -31.71
N TYR A 172 10.66 18.09 -30.82
CA TYR A 172 10.77 19.54 -30.90
C TYR A 172 12.23 20.00 -30.87
N ARG A 173 13.02 19.48 -29.93
CA ARG A 173 14.45 19.80 -29.79
C ARG A 173 15.27 19.45 -31.03
N ARG A 174 14.91 18.37 -31.73
CA ARG A 174 15.57 17.90 -32.96
C ARG A 174 15.03 18.58 -34.22
N GLY A 175 13.98 19.40 -34.12
CA GLY A 175 13.31 20.02 -35.28
C GLY A 175 12.49 19.03 -36.10
N GLU A 176 12.05 17.93 -35.48
CA GLU A 176 11.25 16.89 -36.11
C GLU A 176 9.75 17.20 -36.04
N ALA A 177 8.98 16.64 -36.98
CA ALA A 177 7.53 16.71 -36.91
C ALA A 177 7.03 15.97 -35.66
N GLN A 178 6.05 16.58 -34.98
CA GLN A 178 5.43 15.97 -33.81
C GLN A 178 4.63 14.74 -34.25
N SER A 179 4.96 13.61 -33.67
CA SER A 179 4.36 12.32 -34.01
C SER A 179 3.05 12.04 -33.25
N ALA A 180 2.77 12.81 -32.20
CA ALA A 180 1.48 12.87 -31.52
C ALA A 180 0.84 14.24 -31.75
N SER A 181 -0.50 14.27 -31.79
CA SER A 181 -1.21 15.53 -31.94
C SER A 181 -1.05 16.41 -30.70
N PHE A 182 -1.12 17.73 -30.89
CA PHE A 182 -1.14 18.68 -29.78
C PHE A 182 -2.21 18.34 -28.73
N HIS A 183 -3.41 17.96 -29.17
CA HIS A 183 -4.49 17.58 -28.25
C HIS A 183 -4.08 16.37 -27.38
N HIS A 184 -3.46 15.35 -27.98
CA HIS A 184 -3.02 14.18 -27.23
C HIS A 184 -1.95 14.57 -26.19
N ILE A 185 -0.93 15.33 -26.59
CA ILE A 185 0.14 15.77 -25.67
C ILE A 185 -0.43 16.64 -24.54
N ASN A 186 -1.35 17.56 -24.84
CA ASN A 186 -2.00 18.41 -23.83
C ASN A 186 -2.85 17.58 -22.85
N HIS A 187 -3.55 16.54 -23.34
CA HIS A 187 -4.25 15.59 -22.48
C HIS A 187 -3.28 14.84 -21.58
N CYS A 188 -2.16 14.32 -22.11
CA CYS A 188 -1.14 13.64 -21.31
C CYS A 188 -0.60 14.51 -20.18
N LEU A 189 -0.33 15.80 -20.45
CA LEU A 189 0.12 16.75 -19.43
C LEU A 189 -0.91 16.90 -18.30
N ASP A 190 -2.20 17.03 -18.64
CA ASP A 190 -3.25 17.16 -17.63
C ASP A 190 -3.49 15.85 -16.86
N THR A 191 -3.43 14.69 -17.51
CA THR A 191 -3.50 13.38 -16.84
C THR A 191 -2.41 13.25 -15.78
N ILE A 192 -1.15 13.53 -16.13
CA ILE A 192 -0.03 13.49 -15.17
C ILE A 192 -0.28 14.47 -14.02
N ARG A 193 -0.75 15.69 -14.31
CA ARG A 193 -1.08 16.67 -13.27
C ARG A 193 -2.18 16.15 -12.32
N GLN A 194 -3.26 15.56 -12.85
CA GLN A 194 -4.35 15.00 -12.06
C GLN A 194 -3.85 13.86 -11.16
N ASP A 195 -3.02 12.96 -11.68
CA ASP A 195 -2.44 11.86 -10.90
C ASP A 195 -1.55 12.36 -9.77
N LEU A 196 -0.67 13.34 -10.04
CA LEU A 196 0.18 13.96 -9.02
C LEU A 196 -0.63 14.65 -7.92
N MET A 197 -1.68 15.38 -8.30
CA MET A 197 -2.57 16.04 -7.33
C MET A 197 -3.43 15.04 -6.54
N CYS A 198 -3.82 13.93 -7.14
CA CYS A 198 -4.54 12.86 -6.47
C CYS A 198 -3.67 12.16 -5.42
N PHE A 199 -2.38 11.99 -5.70
CA PHE A 199 -1.46 11.36 -4.75
C PHE A 199 -1.05 12.31 -3.61
N ALA A 200 -0.81 13.60 -3.92
CA ALA A 200 -0.47 14.64 -2.94
C ALA A 200 0.63 14.23 -1.94
N ASP A 201 1.76 13.73 -2.44
CA ASP A 201 2.94 13.33 -1.64
C ASP A 201 3.42 14.48 -0.75
N ASP A 202 3.28 14.33 0.57
CA ASP A 202 3.64 15.33 1.58
C ASP A 202 5.08 15.17 2.09
N THR A 203 5.85 14.22 1.55
CA THR A 203 7.22 13.95 1.96
C THR A 203 8.12 15.17 1.72
N PRO A 204 8.69 15.79 2.77
CA PRO A 204 9.60 16.92 2.59
C PRO A 204 10.83 16.50 1.81
N ARG A 205 11.16 17.26 0.76
CA ARG A 205 12.32 17.01 -0.07
C ARG A 205 13.50 17.82 0.42
N ASN A 206 14.61 17.16 0.75
CA ASN A 206 15.82 17.85 1.16
C ASN A 206 16.34 18.78 0.03
N THR A 207 16.78 19.99 0.37
CA THR A 207 17.42 20.94 -0.56
C THR A 207 18.95 20.85 -0.52
N GLY A 208 19.49 19.90 0.22
CA GLY A 208 20.91 19.65 0.49
C GLY A 208 21.51 20.56 1.57
N THR A 209 22.77 20.30 1.96
CA THR A 209 23.54 21.00 3.01
C THR A 209 24.61 22.03 2.55
N THR A 210 25.29 21.89 1.39
CA THR A 210 26.25 22.87 0.80
C THR A 210 26.42 22.76 -0.75
N GLY A 211 26.48 23.88 -1.50
CA GLY A 211 26.88 23.93 -2.95
C GLY A 211 25.73 23.96 -3.98
N PRO A 212 25.94 23.81 -5.31
CA PRO A 212 24.84 23.62 -6.26
C PRO A 212 24.18 22.26 -5.97
N MET A 213 23.04 22.28 -5.28
CA MET A 213 22.47 21.06 -4.71
C MET A 213 21.32 20.55 -5.54
N GLU A 214 21.51 19.35 -6.08
CA GLU A 214 20.44 18.54 -6.63
C GLU A 214 19.53 18.12 -5.47
N SER A 215 18.34 18.73 -5.41
CA SER A 215 17.40 18.49 -4.32
C SER A 215 17.10 16.99 -4.19
N GLY A 216 17.09 16.47 -2.96
CA GLY A 216 16.61 15.15 -2.58
C GLY A 216 17.51 13.97 -2.95
N VAL A 217 18.69 14.16 -3.56
CA VAL A 217 19.57 13.04 -3.93
C VAL A 217 19.92 12.17 -2.71
N GLY A 218 19.80 10.85 -2.87
CA GLY A 218 20.03 9.86 -1.82
C GLY A 218 18.90 9.75 -0.79
N GLN A 219 17.92 10.66 -0.79
CA GLN A 219 16.75 10.54 0.09
C GLN A 219 15.93 9.32 -0.32
N ILE A 220 15.72 8.41 0.63
CA ILE A 220 14.92 7.20 0.40
C ILE A 220 13.45 7.57 0.30
N ARG A 221 12.79 7.03 -0.73
CA ARG A 221 11.34 7.05 -0.92
C ARG A 221 10.81 5.64 -0.76
N MET A 222 9.67 5.50 -0.10
CA MET A 222 8.95 4.24 -0.07
C MET A 222 7.98 4.22 -1.24
N CYS A 223 8.22 3.33 -2.20
CA CYS A 223 7.47 3.19 -3.44
C CYS A 223 6.64 1.91 -3.42
N ARG A 224 5.63 1.85 -4.30
CA ARG A 224 4.94 0.61 -4.64
C ARG A 224 5.74 -0.14 -5.71
N SER A 225 5.76 -1.46 -5.63
CA SER A 225 6.46 -2.30 -6.60
C SER A 225 5.79 -2.24 -7.98
N TRP A 226 6.58 -1.85 -9.00
CA TRP A 226 6.18 -1.88 -10.39
C TRP A 226 5.94 -3.31 -10.89
N ASP A 227 6.85 -4.23 -10.55
CA ASP A 227 6.77 -5.64 -10.96
C ASP A 227 5.47 -6.29 -10.49
N LYS A 228 5.06 -6.06 -9.24
CA LYS A 228 3.78 -6.60 -8.71
C LYS A 228 2.57 -6.01 -9.45
N LEU A 229 2.63 -4.73 -9.84
CA LEU A 229 1.55 -4.10 -10.63
C LEU A 229 1.46 -4.72 -12.03
N GLN A 230 2.61 -4.94 -12.68
CA GLN A 230 2.70 -5.56 -13.99
C GLN A 230 2.23 -7.01 -13.97
N GLU A 231 2.63 -7.78 -12.96
CA GLU A 231 2.17 -9.15 -12.77
C GLU A 231 0.64 -9.20 -12.65
N TRP A 232 0.06 -8.31 -11.84
CA TRP A 232 -1.39 -8.19 -11.73
C TRP A 232 -2.02 -7.83 -13.09
N ALA A 233 -1.42 -6.92 -13.85
CA ALA A 233 -1.92 -6.50 -15.15
C ALA A 233 -1.92 -7.65 -16.17
N VAL A 234 -0.84 -8.43 -16.21
CA VAL A 234 -0.69 -9.61 -17.08
C VAL A 234 -1.74 -10.67 -16.77
N GLN A 235 -2.02 -10.94 -15.48
CA GLN A 235 -3.08 -11.87 -15.07
C GLN A 235 -4.49 -11.43 -15.53
N HIS A 236 -4.69 -10.12 -15.71
CA HIS A 236 -5.94 -9.52 -16.16
C HIS A 236 -5.84 -8.98 -17.59
N THR A 237 -4.93 -9.51 -18.41
CA THR A 237 -4.62 -8.96 -19.74
C THR A 237 -5.83 -8.73 -20.64
N ALA A 238 -5.84 -7.59 -21.34
CA ALA A 238 -6.74 -7.34 -22.47
C ALA A 238 -6.13 -7.79 -23.82
N CYS A 239 -5.02 -8.53 -23.84
CA CYS A 239 -4.29 -8.90 -25.06
C CYS A 239 -3.93 -7.70 -25.96
N PHE A 240 -3.68 -6.55 -25.34
CA PHE A 240 -3.43 -5.30 -26.03
C PHE A 240 -1.95 -5.11 -26.36
N ARG A 241 -1.66 -4.52 -27.52
CA ARG A 241 -0.35 -3.99 -27.87
C ARG A 241 -0.48 -2.79 -28.81
N TYR A 242 0.34 -1.79 -28.59
CA TYR A 242 0.48 -0.68 -29.53
C TYR A 242 1.37 -1.08 -30.72
N THR A 243 0.90 -0.77 -31.92
CA THR A 243 1.54 -1.08 -33.21
C THR A 243 1.56 0.19 -34.07
N ASP A 244 2.73 0.57 -34.57
CA ASP A 244 2.89 1.75 -35.43
C ASP A 244 2.25 1.56 -36.83
N GLU A 245 1.93 0.32 -37.20
CA GLU A 245 1.41 -0.07 -38.51
C GLU A 245 -0.11 0.19 -38.69
N ASP A 246 -0.82 0.60 -37.63
CA ASP A 246 -2.28 0.62 -37.61
C ASP A 246 -2.90 2.02 -37.83
N VAL A 247 -2.31 2.84 -38.71
CA VAL A 247 -2.92 4.11 -39.15
C VAL A 247 -4.17 3.87 -40.01
N GLU A 248 -4.35 2.64 -40.52
CA GLU A 248 -5.43 2.28 -41.46
C GLU A 248 -6.33 1.12 -41.01
N HIS A 249 -6.02 0.42 -39.90
CA HIS A 249 -6.74 -0.80 -39.49
C HIS A 249 -7.55 -0.58 -38.21
N SER A 250 -8.68 -1.28 -38.08
CA SER A 250 -9.61 -1.15 -36.95
C SER A 250 -8.89 -1.28 -35.61
N GLU A 251 -9.22 -0.45 -34.62
CA GLU A 251 -8.74 -0.51 -33.22
C GLU A 251 -8.66 -1.93 -32.62
N LEU A 252 -9.46 -2.87 -33.15
CA LEU A 252 -9.46 -4.27 -32.76
C LEU A 252 -8.16 -5.04 -33.05
N THR A 253 -7.35 -4.64 -34.05
CA THR A 253 -6.07 -5.31 -34.37
C THR A 253 -5.08 -5.25 -33.23
N ARG A 254 -5.19 -4.24 -32.36
CA ARG A 254 -4.36 -4.07 -31.17
C ARG A 254 -4.67 -5.09 -30.08
N TYR A 255 -5.80 -5.78 -30.12
CA TYR A 255 -6.24 -6.71 -29.08
C TYR A 255 -5.90 -8.18 -29.37
N LYS A 256 -5.00 -8.48 -30.31
CA LYS A 256 -4.63 -9.86 -30.69
C LYS A 256 -3.35 -10.38 -30.04
N PHE A 257 -2.75 -9.62 -29.12
CA PHE A 257 -1.43 -9.87 -28.55
C PHE A 257 -1.52 -10.32 -27.09
N CYS A 258 -1.83 -11.59 -26.89
CA CYS A 258 -1.99 -12.16 -25.55
C CYS A 258 -0.67 -12.67 -24.96
N PRO A 259 -0.39 -12.43 -23.66
CA PRO A 259 0.56 -13.21 -22.89
C PRO A 259 -0.01 -14.62 -22.59
N GLU A 260 0.76 -15.45 -21.89
CA GLU A 260 0.39 -16.83 -21.54
C GLU A 260 -0.99 -16.91 -20.85
N GLU A 261 -1.25 -15.99 -19.92
CA GLU A 261 -2.47 -15.87 -19.13
C GLU A 261 -3.70 -15.54 -20.01
N GLY A 262 -3.47 -14.88 -21.16
CA GLY A 262 -4.49 -14.53 -22.15
C GLY A 262 -4.74 -15.60 -23.20
N MET A 263 -4.01 -16.72 -23.20
CA MET A 263 -4.10 -17.75 -24.26
C MET A 263 -5.50 -18.37 -24.41
N LYS A 264 -6.34 -18.31 -23.37
CA LYS A 264 -7.76 -18.71 -23.44
C LYS A 264 -8.57 -17.93 -24.49
N TYR A 265 -8.14 -16.72 -24.86
CA TYR A 265 -8.81 -15.89 -25.87
C TYR A 265 -8.35 -16.18 -27.31
N MET A 266 -7.17 -16.80 -27.47
CA MET A 266 -6.55 -17.04 -28.78
C MET A 266 -7.43 -17.80 -29.78
N PRO A 267 -8.23 -18.82 -29.40
CA PRO A 267 -9.13 -19.48 -30.35
C PRO A 267 -10.12 -18.51 -31.01
N ARG A 268 -10.70 -17.56 -30.24
CA ARG A 268 -11.62 -16.54 -30.76
C ARG A 268 -10.89 -15.51 -31.60
N ILE A 269 -9.72 -15.08 -31.17
CA ILE A 269 -8.86 -14.14 -31.91
C ILE A 269 -8.50 -14.72 -33.27
N ARG A 270 -7.99 -15.96 -33.31
CA ARG A 270 -7.61 -16.64 -34.55
C ARG A 270 -8.79 -16.83 -35.49
N GLN A 271 -9.95 -17.23 -34.94
CA GLN A 271 -11.18 -17.34 -35.72
C GLN A 271 -11.60 -16.00 -36.34
N TYR A 272 -11.55 -14.92 -35.57
CA TYR A 272 -11.96 -13.59 -36.03
C TYR A 272 -11.05 -13.05 -37.14
N PHE A 273 -9.74 -13.19 -36.98
CA PHE A 273 -8.75 -12.68 -37.94
C PHE A 273 -8.38 -13.68 -39.05
N GLY A 274 -8.93 -14.90 -39.05
CA GLY A 274 -8.57 -15.95 -40.02
C GLY A 274 -7.11 -16.42 -39.90
N LEU A 275 -6.55 -16.40 -38.69
CA LEU A 275 -5.15 -16.76 -38.44
C LEU A 275 -4.97 -18.29 -38.33
N PRO A 276 -3.79 -18.83 -38.71
CA PRO A 276 -3.45 -20.24 -38.52
C PRO A 276 -3.60 -20.72 -37.07
N ALA A 277 -3.87 -22.01 -36.87
CA ALA A 277 -4.08 -22.60 -35.55
C ALA A 277 -2.84 -22.55 -34.65
N ASP A 278 -1.65 -22.54 -35.25
CA ASP A 278 -0.34 -22.42 -34.61
C ASP A 278 0.17 -20.97 -34.56
N TRP A 279 -0.57 -20.02 -35.13
CA TRP A 279 -0.16 -18.62 -35.11
C TRP A 279 -0.10 -18.10 -33.68
N MET A 280 1.03 -17.52 -33.33
CA MET A 280 1.26 -16.80 -32.09
C MET A 280 1.74 -15.39 -32.43
N PRO A 281 1.36 -14.39 -31.61
CA PRO A 281 1.98 -13.08 -31.73
C PRO A 281 3.51 -13.21 -31.53
N PRO A 282 4.32 -12.33 -32.14
CA PRO A 282 5.75 -12.25 -31.87
C PRO A 282 5.99 -12.23 -30.36
N PRO A 283 7.02 -12.93 -29.85
CA PRO A 283 7.19 -13.22 -28.44
C PRO A 283 6.99 -11.97 -27.56
N PHE A 284 6.14 -12.15 -26.55
CA PHE A 284 5.92 -11.24 -25.45
C PHE A 284 7.10 -11.39 -24.50
N ASP A 285 8.19 -10.69 -24.78
CA ASP A 285 9.24 -10.60 -23.80
C ASP A 285 8.87 -9.50 -22.81
N VAL A 286 8.14 -9.85 -21.76
CA VAL A 286 7.90 -8.97 -20.60
C VAL A 286 8.72 -9.44 -19.40
N ARG A 287 9.28 -10.67 -19.47
CA ARG A 287 10.04 -11.28 -18.37
C ARG A 287 11.57 -11.23 -18.53
N ASN A 288 12.18 -11.13 -19.71
CA ASN A 288 13.64 -10.94 -19.84
C ASN A 288 14.07 -9.46 -19.75
N TYR A 289 13.18 -8.49 -19.96
CA TYR A 289 13.54 -7.08 -19.77
C TYR A 289 13.56 -6.65 -18.29
N LEU A 290 13.07 -7.50 -17.39
CA LEU A 290 13.15 -7.33 -15.92
C LEU A 290 14.59 -7.22 -15.42
N ASN A 291 15.58 -7.68 -16.18
CA ASN A 291 16.99 -7.55 -15.79
C ASN A 291 17.63 -6.22 -16.20
N THR A 292 17.15 -5.51 -17.21
CA THR A 292 17.80 -4.26 -17.65
C THR A 292 17.25 -3.00 -16.97
N GLY A 293 15.97 -3.00 -16.58
CA GLY A 293 15.36 -1.86 -15.87
C GLY A 293 15.68 -1.83 -14.37
N ILE A 294 15.80 -3.01 -13.74
CA ILE A 294 15.97 -3.14 -12.28
C ILE A 294 17.44 -3.31 -11.88
N GLU A 295 18.33 -3.85 -12.71
CA GLU A 295 19.77 -3.85 -12.37
C GLU A 295 20.33 -2.43 -12.22
N GLY A 296 19.74 -1.43 -12.91
CA GLY A 296 20.02 -0.02 -12.65
C GLY A 296 19.65 0.43 -11.23
N LEU A 297 18.52 -0.05 -10.70
CA LEU A 297 18.04 0.29 -9.35
C LEU A 297 18.70 -0.57 -8.24
N LYS A 298 19.05 -1.83 -8.54
CA LYS A 298 19.77 -2.73 -7.60
C LYS A 298 21.28 -2.43 -7.54
N GLY A 299 21.84 -1.81 -8.58
CA GLY A 299 23.25 -1.38 -8.61
C GLY A 299 23.59 -0.24 -7.64
N ALA A 300 22.61 0.55 -7.22
CA ALA A 300 22.81 1.70 -6.32
C ALA A 300 22.97 1.31 -4.83
N ALA A 301 22.62 0.08 -4.44
CA ALA A 301 22.76 -0.39 -3.06
C ALA A 301 24.20 -0.75 -2.64
N LYS A 302 25.20 -0.57 -3.52
CA LYS A 302 26.61 -0.92 -3.25
C LYS A 302 27.54 0.25 -2.92
N PHE A 303 27.04 1.49 -2.85
CA PHE A 303 27.83 2.62 -2.34
C PHE A 303 27.33 3.05 -0.97
N ALA A 304 27.59 2.21 0.04
CA ALA A 304 27.79 2.72 1.39
C ALA A 304 29.11 3.51 1.39
N PRO A 305 29.19 4.69 2.02
CA PRO A 305 30.46 5.38 2.16
C PRO A 305 31.36 4.59 3.12
N ASP A 306 32.33 3.87 2.56
CA ASP A 306 33.52 3.50 3.31
C ASP A 306 34.27 4.80 3.67
N ASN A 307 34.53 4.95 4.97
CA ASN A 307 35.49 5.85 5.61
C ASN A 307 35.14 7.34 5.65
N VAL A 308 34.64 7.75 6.81
CA VAL A 308 34.96 9.06 7.40
C VAL A 308 35.80 8.77 8.65
N ASP A 309 37.12 8.88 8.50
CA ASP A 309 38.04 9.28 9.56
C ASP A 309 38.35 10.78 9.37
#